data_AF-A0A8J7WUF0-F1
#
_entry.id   AF-A0A8J7WUF0-F1
#
_cell.length_a   1.000
_cell.length_b   1.000
_cell.length_c   1.000
_cell.angle_alpha   90.00
_cell.angle_beta   90.00
_cell.angle_gamma   90.00
#
_symmetry.space_group_name_H-M   'P 1'
#
loop_
_entity.id
_entity.type
_entity.pdbx_description
1 polymer ?
#
loop_
_entity_poly.entity_id
_entity_poly.type
_entity_poly.pdbx_seq_one_letter_code
_entity_poly.pdbx_strand_id
1 'polypeptide(L)' 'FTFLNVGNIHYSQGKRQVCDHIALGQEDISCLRFLQEQGVKLDFRCLPNTQVNVQALW' A
#
# COMPACT_ATOMS: atom_id res chain seq x y z
N PHE A 1 0.01 0.06 16.73
CA PHE A 1 1.31 0.11 16.04
C PHE A 1 1.44 1.49 15.39
N THR A 2 2.66 1.97 15.15
CA THR A 2 2.93 3.31 14.53
C THR A 2 3.47 3.23 13.12
N PHE A 3 3.80 2.03 12.65
CA PHE A 3 4.36 1.75 11.35
C PHE A 3 3.76 0.46 10.78
N LEU A 4 3.40 0.47 9.50
CA LEU A 4 2.88 -0.68 8.78
C LEU A 4 3.64 -0.82 7.45
N ASN A 5 4.27 -1.98 7.26
CA ASN A 5 4.83 -2.37 5.97
C ASN A 5 3.80 -3.22 5.20
N VAL A 6 3.56 -2.85 3.95
CA VAL A 6 2.71 -3.58 3.00
C VAL A 6 3.64 -4.14 1.93
N GLY A 7 4.13 -5.35 2.16
CA GLY A 7 5.13 -5.98 1.30
C GLY A 7 4.59 -6.56 0.00
N ASN A 8 3.31 -6.96 -0.05
CA ASN A 8 2.63 -7.42 -1.27
C ASN A 8 1.11 -7.38 -1.07
N ILE A 9 0.36 -6.93 -2.08
CA ILE A 9 -1.07 -7.21 -2.22
C ILE A 9 -1.31 -7.70 -3.64
N HIS A 10 -1.66 -8.98 -3.78
CA HIS A 10 -1.87 -9.60 -5.08
C HIS A 10 -3.03 -8.94 -5.83
N TYR A 11 -2.86 -8.85 -7.15
CA TYR A 11 -3.91 -8.43 -8.05
C TYR A 11 -5.13 -9.38 -7.99
N SER A 12 -6.30 -8.77 -8.00
CA SER A 12 -7.59 -9.42 -8.21
C SER A 12 -8.49 -8.50 -9.01
N GLN A 13 -9.58 -9.03 -9.56
CA GLN A 13 -10.56 -8.23 -10.29
C GLN A 13 -11.04 -7.04 -9.44
N GLY A 14 -11.06 -5.84 -10.03
CA GLY A 14 -11.46 -4.60 -9.35
C GLY A 14 -10.34 -3.88 -8.59
N LYS A 15 -9.11 -4.42 -8.57
CA LYS A 15 -7.94 -3.74 -7.99
C LYS A 15 -7.11 -3.04 -9.08
N ARG A 16 -6.52 -1.90 -8.73
CA ARG A 16 -5.55 -1.17 -9.57
C ARG A 16 -4.14 -1.46 -9.11
N GLN A 17 -3.25 -1.84 -10.03
CA GLN A 17 -1.82 -1.98 -9.74
C GLN A 17 -1.20 -0.61 -9.43
N VAL A 18 -0.52 -0.47 -8.30
CA VAL A 18 0.10 0.80 -7.85
C VAL A 18 1.62 0.75 -7.80
N CYS A 19 2.21 -0.44 -7.67
CA CYS A 19 3.63 -0.75 -7.90
C CYS A 19 3.76 -2.25 -8.22
N ASP A 20 4.95 -2.76 -8.53
CA ASP A 20 5.16 -4.12 -9.06
C ASP A 20 4.51 -5.26 -8.25
N HIS A 21 4.38 -5.10 -6.94
CA HIS A 21 3.89 -6.12 -6.01
C HIS A 21 2.62 -5.71 -5.25
N ILE A 22 1.97 -4.61 -5.61
CA ILE A 22 0.77 -4.14 -4.90
C ILE A 22 -0.30 -3.71 -5.89
N ALA A 23 -1.47 -4.35 -5.77
CA ALA A 23 -2.72 -3.93 -6.35
C ALA A 23 -3.73 -3.58 -5.26
N LEU A 24 -4.38 -2.42 -5.37
CA LEU A 24 -5.32 -1.93 -4.37
C LEU A 24 -6.72 -1.75 -4.96
N GLY A 25 -7.72 -2.26 -4.25
CA GLY A 25 -9.13 -1.94 -4.45
C GLY A 25 -9.59 -0.81 -3.54
N GLN A 26 -10.88 -0.47 -3.64
CA GLN A 26 -11.46 0.64 -2.88
C GLN A 26 -11.40 0.41 -1.35
N GLU A 27 -11.62 -0.82 -0.90
CA GLU A 27 -11.54 -1.18 0.52
C GLU A 27 -10.10 -1.09 1.05
N ASP A 28 -9.12 -1.57 0.28
CA ASP A 28 -7.70 -1.48 0.64
C ASP A 28 -7.29 -0.01 0.82
N ILE A 29 -7.69 0.86 -0.13
CA ILE A 29 -7.41 2.31 -0.09
C ILE A 29 -8.05 2.95 1.13
N SER A 30 -9.32 2.63 1.41
CA SER A 30 -10.06 3.18 2.55
C SER A 30 -9.41 2.81 3.88
N CYS A 31 -8.97 1.56 4.02
CA CYS A 31 -8.28 1.07 5.21
C CYS A 31 -6.90 1.73 5.40
N LEU A 32 -6.08 1.76 4.34
CA LEU A 32 -4.75 2.38 4.40
C LEU A 32 -4.84 3.88 4.70
N ARG A 33 -5.80 4.57 4.10
CA ARG A 33 -6.04 5.99 4.36
C ARG A 33 -6.44 6.23 5.81
N PHE A 34 -7.37 5.43 6.35
CA PHE A 34 -7.76 5.51 7.76
C PHE A 34 -6.55 5.34 8.68
N LEU A 35 -5.70 4.33 8.45
CA LEU A 35 -4.50 4.11 9.25
C LEU A 35 -3.53 5.30 9.19
N GLN A 36 -3.33 5.86 8.00
CA GLN A 36 -2.50 7.05 7.84
C GLN A 36 -3.07 8.25 8.60
N GLU A 37 -4.38 8.47 8.55
CA GLU A 37 -5.07 9.53 9.29
C GLU A 37 -4.97 9.35 10.82
N GLN A 38 -4.86 8.10 11.30
CA GLN A 38 -4.56 7.79 12.71
C GLN A 38 -3.07 7.91 13.07
N GLY A 39 -2.22 8.40 12.16
CA GLY A 39 -0.79 8.63 12.40
C GLY A 39 0.10 7.41 12.17
N VAL A 40 -0.40 6.34 11.54
CA VAL A 40 0.42 5.20 11.13
C VAL A 40 1.22 5.55 9.89
N LYS A 41 2.52 5.33 9.92
CA LYS A 41 3.40 5.47 8.74
C LYS A 41 3.29 4.22 7.86
N LEU A 42 2.99 4.41 6.58
CA LEU A 42 2.89 3.34 5.60
C LEU A 42 4.20 3.20 4.82
N ASP A 43 4.66 1.95 4.65
CA ASP A 43 5.82 1.58 3.86
C ASP A 43 5.44 0.49 2.86
N PHE A 44 5.64 0.75 1.58
CA PHE A 44 5.24 -0.16 0.51
C PHE A 44 6.40 -0.97 -0.07
N ARG A 45 7.56 -1.02 0.59
CA ARG A 45 8.71 -1.83 0.15
C ARG A 45 8.46 -3.33 0.33
N CYS A 46 8.74 -4.12 -0.70
CA CYS A 46 8.75 -5.60 -0.62
C CYS A 46 10.01 -6.13 0.07
N LEU A 47 11.16 -5.47 -0.14
CA LEU A 47 12.44 -5.82 0.48
C LEU A 47 13.05 -4.57 1.16
N PRO A 48 13.81 -4.73 2.26
CA PRO A 48 14.32 -3.59 3.03
C PRO A 48 15.13 -2.56 2.24
N ASN A 49 15.90 -3.01 1.25
CA ASN A 49 16.86 -2.17 0.49
C ASN A 49 16.36 -1.80 -0.91
N THR A 50 15.09 -2.06 -1.23
CA THR A 50 14.53 -1.79 -2.55
C THR A 50 13.84 -0.43 -2.56
N GLN A 51 14.16 0.39 -3.56
CA GLN A 51 13.40 1.61 -3.83
C GLN A 51 12.05 1.23 -4.43
N VAL A 52 10.98 1.85 -3.94
CA VAL A 52 9.63 1.60 -4.44
C VAL A 52 9.07 2.87 -5.04
N ASN A 53 8.52 2.76 -6.25
CA ASN A 53 7.76 3.83 -6.87
C ASN A 53 6.28 3.46 -6.76
N VAL A 54 5.56 4.13 -5.86
CA VAL A 54 4.11 3.97 -5.72
C VAL A 54 3.44 5.07 -6.51
N GLN A 55 2.52 4.69 -7.41
CA GLN A 55 1.64 5.66 -8.05
C GLN A 55 0.82 6.42 -6.99
N ALA A 56 0.41 7.66 -7.30
CA ALA A 56 -0.48 8.41 -6.44
C ALA A 56 -1.72 7.56 -6.07
N LEU A 57 -1.96 7.42 -4.77
CA LEU A 57 -3.00 6.56 -4.21
C LEU A 57 -4.34 7.29 -4.06
N TRP A 58 -4.27 8.57 -3.71
CA TRP A 58 -5.38 9.52 -3.56
C TRP A 58 -4.87 10.95 -3.79
#